data_AF-A0A1F7H2N8-F1
#
_entry.id   AF-A0A1F7H2N8-F1
#
_cell.length_a   1.000
_cell.length_b   1.000
_cell.length_c   1.000
_cell.angle_alpha   90.00
_cell.angle_beta   90.00
_cell.angle_gamma   90.00
#
_symmetry.space_group_name_H-M   'P 1'
#
loop_
_entity.id
_entity.type
_entity.pdbx_description
1 polymer ?
#
loop_
_entity_poly.entity_id
_entity_poly.type
_entity_poly.pdbx_seq_one_letter_code
_entity_poly.pdbx_strand_id
1 'polypeptide(L)' 'MSNQSIEYFASIIRDSKELTHREKEILLYRLKKKTLNKIGRKQKVTGERVRQIEKRALTKFKRKINQLLLFDYK' A
#
# COMPACT_ATOMS: atom_id res chain seq x y z
N MET A 1 20.85 -0.30 -10.69
CA MET A 1 20.31 1.02 -10.28
C MET A 1 19.01 0.78 -9.55
N SER A 2 18.90 1.21 -8.29
CA SER A 2 17.61 1.14 -7.60
C SER A 2 16.65 2.13 -8.25
N ASN A 3 15.38 1.76 -8.37
CA ASN A 3 14.37 2.68 -8.88
C ASN A 3 13.99 3.61 -7.73
N GLN A 4 14.54 4.83 -7.75
CA GLN A 4 14.33 5.84 -6.70
C GLN A 4 12.84 6.10 -6.42
N SER A 5 11.97 6.03 -7.43
CA SER A 5 10.52 6.17 -7.22
C SER A 5 9.94 5.02 -6.39
N ILE A 6 10.38 3.78 -6.61
CA ILE A 6 9.94 2.62 -5.82
C ILE A 6 10.41 2.76 -4.37
N GLU A 7 11.63 3.24 -4.15
CA GLU A 7 12.18 3.44 -2.80
C GLU A 7 11.43 4.54 -2.05
N TYR A 8 11.14 5.65 -2.73
CA TYR A 8 10.31 6.74 -2.22
C TYR A 8 8.90 6.26 -1.85
N PHE A 9 8.20 5.53 -2.73
CA PHE A 9 6.88 5.01 -2.38
C PHE A 9 6.95 3.96 -1.25
N ALA A 10 8.01 3.16 -1.21
CA ALA A 10 8.20 2.18 -0.16
C ALA A 10 8.42 2.83 1.22
N SER A 11 9.15 3.95 1.32
CA SER A 11 9.30 4.67 2.58
C SER A 11 7.96 5.25 3.05
N ILE A 12 7.22 5.93 2.18
CA ILE A 12 5.91 6.51 2.57
C ILE A 12 4.94 5.42 3.07
N ILE A 13 4.89 4.26 2.41
CA ILE A 13 4.03 3.16 2.83
C ILE A 13 4.46 2.60 4.19
N ARG A 14 5.78 2.49 4.45
CA ARG A 14 6.30 2.04 5.75
C ARG A 14 5.92 3.01 6.87
N ASP A 15 6.01 4.30 6.60
CA ASP A 15 5.83 5.36 7.61
C ASP A 15 4.34 5.74 7.81
N SER A 16 3.45 5.28 6.93
CA SER A 16 2.01 5.54 7.04
C SER A 16 1.40 5.02 8.34
N LYS A 17 0.81 5.89 9.15
CA LYS A 17 0.13 5.49 10.40
C LYS A 17 -1.27 4.89 10.17
N GLU A 18 -1.89 5.20 9.04
CA GLU A 18 -3.27 4.81 8.69
C GLU A 18 -3.38 3.37 8.19
N LEU A 19 -2.25 2.80 7.77
CA LEU A 19 -2.18 1.44 7.23
C LEU A 19 -1.79 0.46 8.33
N THR A 20 -2.53 -0.65 8.40
CA THR A 20 -2.16 -1.79 9.23
C THR A 20 -0.89 -2.46 8.69
N HIS A 21 -0.18 -3.21 9.54
CA HIS A 21 1.00 -3.97 9.13
C HIS A 21 0.74 -4.84 7.90
N ARG A 22 -0.42 -5.50 7.86
CA ARG A 22 -0.84 -6.35 6.75
C ARG A 22 -1.08 -5.57 5.46
N GLU A 23 -1.72 -4.41 5.53
CA GLU A 23 -1.94 -3.53 4.38
C GLU A 23 -0.60 -3.01 3.83
N LYS A 24 0.32 -2.60 4.71
CA LYS A 24 1.67 -2.16 4.33
C LYS A 24 2.42 -3.26 3.59
N GLU A 25 2.44 -4.48 4.13
CA GLU A 25 3.11 -5.62 3.49
C GLU A 25 2.56 -5.89 2.08
N ILE A 26 1.22 -5.92 1.93
CA ILE A 26 0.59 -6.16 0.64
C ILE A 26 1.03 -5.09 -0.36
N LEU A 27 0.95 -3.81 0.00
CA LEU A 27 1.36 -2.72 -0.90
C LEU A 27 2.86 -2.77 -1.24
N LEU A 28 3.73 -3.08 -0.28
CA LEU A 28 5.17 -3.24 -0.52
C LEU A 28 5.47 -4.42 -1.47
N TYR A 29 4.74 -5.53 -1.36
CA TYR A 29 4.89 -6.64 -2.32
C TYR A 29 4.36 -6.29 -3.70
N ARG A 30 3.29 -5.48 -3.78
CA ARG A 30 2.75 -4.98 -5.05
C ARG A 30 3.70 -4.02 -5.75
N LEU A 31 4.39 -3.13 -5.01
CA LEU A 31 5.48 -2.31 -5.54
C LEU A 31 6.61 -3.15 -6.15
N LYS A 32 6.91 -4.30 -5.54
CA LYS A 32 7.87 -5.29 -6.06
C LYS A 32 7.29 -6.18 -7.18
N LYS A 33 6.16 -5.78 -7.79
CA LYS A 33 5.46 -6.48 -8.87
C LYS A 33 5.07 -7.93 -8.56
N LYS A 34 4.89 -8.30 -7.28
CA LYS A 34 4.38 -9.64 -6.94
C LYS A 34 2.90 -9.75 -7.32
N THR A 35 2.53 -10.92 -7.85
CA THR A 35 1.14 -11.23 -8.22
C THR A 35 0.26 -11.43 -6.97
N LEU A 36 -1.03 -11.15 -7.12
CA LEU A 36 -2.02 -11.32 -6.03
C LEU A 36 -2.01 -12.74 -5.46
N ASN A 37 -1.91 -13.76 -6.33
CA ASN A 37 -1.85 -15.15 -5.91
C ASN A 37 -0.58 -15.47 -5.10
N LYS A 38 0.58 -14.92 -5.50
CA LYS A 38 1.84 -15.13 -4.77
C LYS A 38 1.81 -14.47 -3.39
N ILE A 39 1.21 -13.29 -3.28
CA ILE A 39 1.00 -12.59 -2.01
C ILE A 39 -0.02 -13.37 -1.15
N GLY A 40 -1.10 -13.84 -1.76
CA GLY A 40 -2.15 -14.61 -1.10
C GLY A 40 -1.60 -15.88 -0.45
N ARG A 41 -0.77 -16.64 -1.17
CA ARG A 41 -0.05 -17.81 -0.62
C ARG A 41 0.78 -17.45 0.61
N LYS A 42 1.53 -16.35 0.58
CA LYS A 42 2.35 -15.90 1.72
C LYS A 42 1.48 -15.47 2.92
N GLN A 43 0.32 -14.87 2.65
CA GLN A 43 -0.62 -14.35 3.64
C GLN A 43 -1.73 -15.35 4.03
N LYS A 44 -1.64 -16.60 3.58
CA LYS A 44 -2.65 -17.66 3.74
C LYS A 44 -4.07 -17.23 3.38
N VAL A 45 -4.24 -16.48 2.28
CA VAL A 45 -5.54 -16.02 1.77
C VAL A 45 -5.61 -16.14 0.25
N THR A 46 -6.82 -16.00 -0.31
CA THR A 46 -7.02 -15.99 -1.76
C THR A 46 -6.46 -14.71 -2.40
N GLY A 47 -6.09 -14.79 -3.68
CA GLY A 47 -5.66 -13.61 -4.44
C GLY A 47 -6.72 -12.50 -4.49
N GLU A 48 -8.00 -12.88 -4.56
CA GLU A 48 -9.10 -11.92 -4.51
C GLU A 48 -9.18 -11.20 -3.17
N ARG A 49 -8.94 -11.91 -2.06
CA ARG A 49 -8.88 -11.26 -0.75
C ARG A 49 -7.72 -10.27 -0.66
N VAL A 50 -6.57 -10.58 -1.26
CA VAL A 50 -5.46 -9.61 -1.39
C VAL A 50 -5.88 -8.38 -2.18
N ARG A 51 -6.59 -8.55 -3.32
CA ARG A 51 -7.10 -7.45 -4.15
C ARG A 51 -8.03 -6.52 -3.37
N GLN A 52 -8.93 -7.10 -2.56
CA GLN A 52 -9.83 -6.32 -1.71
C GLN A 52 -9.09 -5.50 -0.66
N ILE A 53 -8.08 -6.11 -0.01
CA ILE A 53 -7.25 -5.42 0.98
C ILE A 53 -6.43 -4.31 0.30
N GLU A 54 -5.81 -4.58 -0.84
CA GLU A 54 -5.08 -3.59 -1.65
C GLU A 54 -5.97 -2.39 -1.98
N LYS A 55 -7.19 -2.63 -2.49
CA LYS A 55 -8.15 -1.56 -2.81
C LYS A 55 -8.48 -0.71 -1.59
N ARG A 56 -8.76 -1.33 -0.44
CA ARG A 56 -9.06 -0.60 0.80
C ARG A 56 -7.87 0.21 1.31
N ALA A 57 -6.67 -0.38 1.27
CA ALA A 57 -5.43 0.28 1.68
C ALA A 57 -5.16 1.53 0.81
N LEU A 58 -5.28 1.41 -0.52
CA LEU A 58 -5.11 2.54 -1.44
C LEU A 58 -6.15 3.64 -1.20
N THR A 59 -7.40 3.29 -0.91
CA THR A 59 -8.43 4.28 -0.58
C THR A 59 -8.10 5.04 0.70
N LYS A 60 -7.64 4.36 1.77
CA LYS A 60 -7.19 5.02 3.01
C LYS A 60 -6.04 5.97 2.72
N PHE A 61 -5.07 5.50 1.95
CA PHE A 61 -3.87 6.26 1.61
C PHE A 61 -4.22 7.53 0.81
N LYS A 62 -5.11 7.43 -0.19
CA LYS A 62 -5.61 8.59 -0.95
C LYS A 62 -6.39 9.57 -0.07
N ARG A 63 -7.26 9.09 0.83
CA ARG A 63 -8.02 9.95 1.74
C ARG A 63 -7.11 10.80 2.62
N LYS A 64 -6.00 10.22 3.11
CA LYS A 64 -5.05 10.98 3.94
C LYS A 64 -4.37 12.09 3.14
N ILE A 65 -3.94 11.81 1.91
CA ILE A 65 -3.35 12.81 1.02
C ILE A 65 -4.35 13.95 0.79
N ASN A 66 -5.60 13.63 0.47
CA ASN A 66 -6.63 14.65 0.27
C ASN A 66 -6.88 15.47 1.55
N GLN A 67 -6.86 14.85 2.72
CA GLN A 67 -7.01 15.54 4.00
C GLN A 67 -5.85 16.51 4.26
N LEU A 68 -4.60 16.10 4.02
CA LEU A 68 -3.43 16.96 4.18
C LEU A 68 -3.51 18.17 3.24
N LEU A 69 -3.81 17.92 1.96
CA LEU A 69 -3.98 19.00 0.97
C LEU A 69 -5.09 19.97 1.40
N LEU A 70 -6.23 19.48 1.88
CA LEU A 70 -7.32 20.34 2.38
C LEU A 70 -6.91 21.24 3.55
N PHE A 71 -5.96 20.81 4.39
CA PHE A 71 -5.43 21.62 5.48
C PHE A 71 -4.35 22.61 5.01
N ASP A 72 -3.59 22.27 3.97
CA ASP A 72 -2.60 23.19 3.37
C ASP A 72 -3.24 24.33 2.57
N TYR A 73 -4.50 24.19 2.15
CA TYR A 73 -5.28 25.22 1.45
C TYR A 73 -6.05 26.18 2.38
N LYS A 74 -5.93 26.04 3.71
CA LYS A 74 -6.59 26.89 4.71
C LYS A 74 -5.59 27.82 5.39
#